data_AF-A0A4Y2B6J9-F1
#
_entry.id   AF-A0A4Y2B6J9-F1
#
_cell.length_a   1.000
_cell.length_b   1.000
_cell.length_c   1.000
_cell.angle_alpha   90.00
_cell.angle_beta   90.00
_cell.angle_gamma   90.00
#
_symmetry.space_group_name_H-M   'P 1'
#
loop_
_entity.id
_entity.type
_entity.pdbx_description
1 polymer ?
#
loop_
_entity_poly.entity_id
_entity_poly.type
_entity_poly.pdbx_seq_one_letter_code
_entity_poly.pdbx_strand_id
1 'polypeptide(L)' 'MFLRVKKYDAQRAFKTLKNYSSVRRSQRKQFESIEFERVKKVLDSGVVGLLPKRDHEGRAIMFFDA' A
#
# COMPACT_ATOMS: atom_id res chain seq x y z
N MET A 1 10.71 5.75 -1.29
CA MET A 1 10.18 4.76 -0.31
C MET A 1 11.10 3.54 -0.15
N PHE A 2 11.52 2.89 -1.25
CA PHE A 2 12.33 1.66 -1.23
C PHE A 2 13.69 1.78 -0.51
N LEU A 3 14.37 2.93 -0.63
CA LEU A 3 15.63 3.18 0.08
C LEU A 3 15.43 3.26 1.60
N ARG A 4 14.43 4.01 2.06
CA ARG A 4 14.14 4.21 3.50
C ARG A 4 13.87 2.89 4.21
N VAL A 5 13.04 2.00 3.63
CA VAL A 5 12.72 0.69 4.23
C VAL A 5 13.92 -0.27 4.27
N LYS A 6 14.97 -0.01 3.47
CA LYS A 6 16.21 -0.79 3.44
C LYS A 6 17.40 -0.05 4.04
N LYS A 7 17.17 1.00 4.85
CA LYS A 7 18.24 1.81 5.48
C LYS A 7 19.29 2.30 4.46
N TYR A 8 18.82 2.73 3.29
CA TYR A 8 19.64 3.25 2.19
C TYR A 8 20.61 2.26 1.52
N ASP A 9 20.47 0.95 1.78
CA ASP A 9 21.13 -0.09 0.98
C ASP A 9 20.54 -0.12 -0.44
N ALA A 10 21.34 0.33 -1.41
CA ALA A 10 20.91 0.46 -2.80
C ALA A 10 20.54 -0.88 -3.45
N GLN A 11 21.32 -1.94 -3.22
CA GLN A 11 21.06 -3.25 -3.82
C GLN A 11 19.76 -3.86 -3.28
N ARG A 12 19.55 -3.80 -1.96
CA ARG A 12 18.33 -4.30 -1.33
C ARG A 12 17.11 -3.46 -1.72
N ALA A 13 17.27 -2.14 -1.85
CA ALA A 13 16.20 -1.27 -2.32
C ALA A 13 15.80 -1.61 -3.77
N PHE A 14 16.79 -1.86 -4.64
CA PHE A 14 16.54 -2.25 -6.02
C PHE A 14 15.81 -3.59 -6.14
N LYS A 15 16.18 -4.59 -5.33
CA LYS A 15 15.42 -5.85 -5.23
C LYS A 15 13.97 -5.62 -4.83
N THR A 16 13.73 -4.72 -3.88
CA THR A 16 12.36 -4.38 -3.43
C THR A 16 11.56 -3.72 -4.55
N LEU A 17 12.17 -2.82 -5.31
CA LEU A 17 11.55 -2.19 -6.48
C LEU A 17 11.20 -3.21 -7.57
N LYS A 18 12.11 -4.14 -7.89
CA LYS A 18 11.84 -5.22 -8.85
C LYS A 18 10.62 -6.05 -8.44
N ASN A 19 10.54 -6.42 -7.17
CA ASN A 19 9.41 -7.20 -6.66
C ASN A 19 8.09 -6.41 -6.76
N TYR A 20 8.08 -5.14 -6.36
CA TYR A 20 6.91 -4.26 -6.51
C TYR A 20 6.42 -4.19 -7.96
N SER A 21 7.33 -3.99 -8.91
CA SER A 21 7.01 -3.95 -10.34
C SER A 21 6.52 -5.30 -10.88
N SER A 22 7.08 -6.42 -10.39
CA SER A 22 6.66 -7.77 -10.78
C SER A 22 5.21 -8.04 -10.35
N VAL A 23 4.85 -7.71 -9.11
CA VAL A 23 3.47 -7.88 -8.60
C VAL A 23 2.47 -7.04 -9.39
N ARG A 24 2.78 -5.78 -9.68
CA ARG A 24 1.91 -4.95 -10.52
C ARG A 24 1.72 -5.51 -11.93
N ARG A 25 2.76 -6.14 -12.48
CA ARG A 25 2.70 -6.76 -13.79
C ARG A 25 1.87 -8.04 -13.78
N SER A 26 2.00 -8.88 -12.75
CA SER A 26 1.20 -10.11 -12.62
C SER A 26 -0.28 -9.82 -12.33
N GLN A 27 -0.57 -8.71 -11.64
CA GLN A 27 -1.93 -8.28 -11.29
C GLN A 27 -2.44 -7.15 -12.19
N ARG A 28 -1.93 -7.02 -13.42
CA ARG A 28 -2.17 -5.87 -14.31
C ARG A 28 -3.65 -5.46 -14.41
N LYS A 29 -4.55 -6.43 -14.58
CA LYS A 29 -6.00 -6.22 -14.67
C LYS A 29 -6.61 -5.46 -13.48
N GLN A 30 -6.07 -5.68 -12.27
CA GLN A 30 -6.51 -5.02 -11.04
C GLN A 30 -6.05 -3.57 -10.97
N PHE A 31 -4.91 -3.25 -11.61
CA PHE A 31 -4.31 -1.91 -11.59
C PHE A 31 -4.67 -1.06 -12.82
N GLU A 32 -5.08 -1.67 -13.94
CA GLU A 32 -5.51 -0.96 -15.16
C GLU A 32 -6.85 -0.24 -15.02
N SER A 33 -7.72 -0.71 -14.13
CA SER A 33 -9.10 -0.22 -13.97
C SER A 33 -9.38 0.37 -12.58
N ILE A 34 -8.37 1.01 -11.98
CA ILE A 34 -8.56 1.71 -10.70
C ILE A 34 -9.28 3.04 -10.98
N GLU A 35 -10.58 3.06 -10.72
CA GLU A 35 -11.38 4.29 -10.75
C GLU A 35 -11.53 4.87 -9.35
N PHE A 36 -11.29 6.17 -9.23
CA PHE A 36 -11.39 6.89 -7.96
C PHE A 36 -12.74 6.68 -7.27
N GLU A 37 -13.84 6.81 -8.00
CA GLU A 37 -15.19 6.64 -7.45
C GLU A 37 -15.42 5.24 -6.88
N ARG A 38 -14.90 4.21 -7.54
CA ARG A 38 -15.00 2.83 -7.05
C ARG A 38 -14.19 2.63 -5.77
N VAL A 39 -12.98 3.19 -5.71
CA VAL A 39 -12.15 3.15 -4.50
C VAL A 39 -12.82 3.93 -3.37
N LYS A 40 -13.33 5.14 -3.66
CA LYS A 40 -14.01 5.99 -2.68
C LYS A 40 -15.21 5.28 -2.06
N LYS A 41 -16.05 4.62 -2.85
CA LYS A 41 -17.18 3.83 -2.34
C LYS A 41 -16.77 2.74 -1.35
N VAL A 42 -15.65 2.04 -1.62
CA VAL A 42 -15.12 1.01 -0.72
C VAL A 42 -14.57 1.64 0.57
N LEU A 43 -13.89 2.78 0.48
CA LEU A 43 -13.39 3.49 1.68
C LEU A 43 -14.55 4.06 2.51
N ASP A 44 -15.56 4.66 1.87
CA ASP A 44 -16.74 5.23 2.53
C ASP A 44 -17.62 4.16 3.19
N SER A 45 -17.59 2.91 2.71
CA SER A 45 -18.34 1.82 3.32
C SER A 45 -17.79 1.39 4.69
N GLY A 46 -16.60 1.85 5.07
CA GLY A 46 -15.96 1.52 6.35
C GLY A 46 -15.36 0.12 6.44
N VAL A 47 -15.42 -0.68 5.36
CA VAL A 47 -14.86 -2.06 5.33
C VAL A 47 -13.34 -2.06 5.52
N VAL A 48 -12.68 -0.96 5.16
CA VAL A 48 -11.26 -0.69 5.46
C VAL A 48 -11.09 0.77 5.82
N GLY A 49 -10.31 1.06 6.86
CA GLY A 49 -10.09 2.42 7.31
C GLY A 49 -8.73 2.63 7.94
N LEU A 50 -8.35 3.90 8.11
CA LEU A 50 -7.16 4.33 8.82
C LEU A 50 -7.57 5.13 10.06
N LEU A 51 -7.02 4.77 11.23
CA LEU A 51 -7.23 5.59 12.42
C LEU A 51 -6.47 6.92 12.28
N PRO A 52 -7.03 8.03 12.79
CA PRO A 52 -6.39 9.34 12.71
C PRO A 52 -5.13 9.41 13.58
N LYS A 53 -5.09 8.64 14.68
CA LYS A 53 -3.92 8.53 15.56
C LYS A 53 -3.04 7.36 15.15
N ARG A 54 -1.73 7.57 15.25
CA ARG A 54 -0.72 6.52 15.14
C ARG A 54 -0.58 5.79 16.46
N ASP A 55 0.01 4.59 16.43
CA ASP A 55 0.39 3.90 17.66
C ASP A 55 1.64 4.50 18.31
N HIS A 56 2.07 3.91 19.42
CA HIS A 56 3.23 4.36 20.20
C HIS A 56 4.57 4.28 19.46
N GLU A 57 4.66 3.49 18.38
CA GLU A 57 5.85 3.41 17.52
C GLU A 57 5.72 4.29 16.26
N GLY A 58 4.63 5.06 16.15
CA GLY A 58 4.36 5.93 15.02
C GLY A 58 3.84 5.21 13.77
N ARG A 59 3.37 3.96 13.88
CA ARG A 59 2.77 3.22 12.75
C ARG A 59 1.36 3.73 12.46
N ALA A 60 1.01 3.76 11.17
CA ALA A 60 -0.39 3.98 10.78
C ALA A 60 -1.20 2.72 11.09
N ILE A 61 -2.37 2.88 11.70
CA ILE A 61 -3.22 1.76 12.09
C ILE A 61 -4.32 1.63 11.04
N MET A 62 -4.28 0.52 10.28
CA MET A 62 -5.32 0.15 9.32
C MET A 62 -6.16 -0.98 9.92
N PHE A 63 -7.48 -0.87 9.81
CA PHE A 63 -8.41 -1.91 10.25
C PHE A 63 -9.27 -2.40 9.07
N PHE A 64 -9.81 -3.60 9.22
CA PHE A 64 -10.83 -4.16 8.32
C PHE A 64 -12.04 -4.55 9.17
N ASP A 65 -13.22 -4.10 8.76
CA ASP A 65 -14.48 -4.44 9.39
C ASP A 65 -15.26 -5.34 8.43
N ALA A 66 -15.55 -6.57 8.85
CA ALA A 66 -16.04 -7.66 8.00
C ALA A 66 -17.55 -7.90 8.19
#